data_AF-A0A7J8T9H8-F1
#
_entry.id   AF-A0A7J8T9H8-F1
#
_cell.length_a   1.000
_cell.length_b   1.000
_cell.length_c   1.000
_cell.angle_alpha   90.00
_cell.angle_beta   90.00
_cell.angle_gamma   90.00
#
_symmetry.space_group_name_H-M   'P 1'
#
loop_
_entity.id
_entity.type
_entity.pdbx_description
1 polymer ?
#
loop_
_entity_poly.entity_id
_entity_poly.type
_entity_poly.pdbx_seq_one_letter_code
_entity_poly.pdbx_strand_id
1 'polypeptide(L)'
;MEGPTPILALIHATTMVAAGIFLVARLFLLFIVIPYIVNLISLIGIITILLGATLALAQKDIKRGFAYSTMSQLGYMMLALSMGSYRAALFHLITHAYSKALLFLAFGSIIHSMEAIVGYSLEKSQN
;
A
#
# COMPACT_ATOMS: atom_id res chain seq x y z
N MET A 1 -5.08 -12.46 1.43
CA MET A 1 -5.67 -11.48 2.36
C MET A 1 -6.86 -12.15 3.02
N GLU A 2 -6.58 -12.99 4.01
CA GLU A 2 -7.55 -13.90 4.63
C GLU A 2 -8.01 -13.42 6.01
N GLY A 3 -7.50 -12.29 6.49
CA GLY A 3 -7.87 -11.74 7.79
C GLY A 3 -8.99 -10.69 7.71
N PRO A 4 -9.62 -10.36 8.86
CA PRO A 4 -10.69 -9.37 9.02
C PRO A 4 -10.50 -8.09 8.22
N THR A 5 -11.50 -7.67 7.43
CA THR A 5 -11.49 -6.44 6.63
C THR A 5 -11.02 -5.20 7.43
N PRO A 6 -11.41 -5.01 8.72
CA PRO A 6 -10.85 -3.94 9.57
C PRO A 6 -9.36 -4.13 9.94
N ILE A 7 -8.91 -5.36 10.11
CA ILE A 7 -7.51 -5.70 10.42
C ILE A 7 -6.64 -5.54 9.17
N LEU A 8 -7.12 -5.95 8.00
CA LEU A 8 -6.48 -5.68 6.71
C LEU A 8 -6.35 -4.18 6.46
N ALA A 9 -7.39 -3.40 6.77
CA ALA A 9 -7.34 -1.93 6.73
C ALA A 9 -6.17 -1.40 7.56
N LEU A 10 -6.05 -1.86 8.81
CA LEU A 10 -5.01 -1.41 9.73
C LEU A 10 -3.60 -1.84 9.32
N ILE A 11 -3.44 -3.07 8.82
CA ILE A 11 -2.12 -3.58 8.40
C ILE A 11 -1.64 -2.90 7.11
N HIS A 12 -2.53 -2.78 6.13
CA HIS A 12 -2.19 -2.22 4.81
C HIS A 12 -2.18 -0.70 4.77
N ALA A 13 -2.89 -0.01 5.66
CA ALA A 13 -2.84 1.45 5.72
C ALA A 13 -1.71 1.95 6.63
N THR A 14 -1.47 1.28 7.78
CA THR A 14 -0.79 1.94 8.90
C THR A 14 0.48 1.26 9.37
N THR A 15 0.57 -0.07 9.44
CA THR A 15 1.72 -0.72 10.11
C THR A 15 2.81 -1.21 9.15
N MET A 16 2.48 -2.06 8.17
CA MET A 16 3.50 -2.67 7.29
C MET A 16 4.11 -1.65 6.32
N VAL A 17 3.27 -0.74 5.83
CA VAL A 17 3.62 0.28 4.81
C VAL A 17 4.45 1.41 5.42
N ALA A 18 4.01 1.96 6.56
CA ALA A 18 4.64 3.11 7.17
C ALA A 18 6.01 2.78 7.78
N ALA A 19 6.19 1.59 8.35
CA ALA A 19 7.44 1.20 8.98
C ALA A 19 8.62 1.19 7.99
N GLY A 20 8.44 0.63 6.79
CA GLY A 20 9.48 0.57 5.76
C GLY A 20 9.88 1.95 5.25
N ILE A 21 8.89 2.78 4.90
CA ILE A 21 9.15 4.14 4.41
C ILE A 21 9.78 5.00 5.53
N PHE A 22 9.27 4.89 6.76
CA PHE A 22 9.80 5.65 7.89
C PHE A 22 11.27 5.32 8.19
N LEU A 23 11.65 4.04 8.13
CA LEU A 23 13.05 3.64 8.33
C LEU A 23 13.97 4.27 7.27
N VAL A 24 13.58 4.18 6.00
CA VAL A 24 14.36 4.72 4.88
C VAL A 24 14.43 6.24 4.96
N ALA A 25 13.31 6.88 5.28
CA ALA A 25 13.21 8.30 5.51
C ALA A 25 14.12 8.75 6.67
N ARG A 26 14.14 8.04 7.80
CA ARG A 26 15.00 8.36 8.94
C ARG A 26 16.49 8.23 8.61
N LEU A 27 16.87 7.27 7.77
CA LEU A 27 18.25 7.05 7.31
C LEU A 27 18.58 7.82 6.03
N PHE A 28 17.71 8.73 5.58
CA PHE A 28 17.83 9.42 4.30
C PHE A 28 19.18 10.14 4.12
N LEU A 29 19.66 10.84 5.16
CA LEU A 29 20.96 11.54 5.13
C LEU A 29 22.15 10.59 4.93
N LEU A 30 22.03 9.33 5.37
CA LEU A 30 23.06 8.32 5.14
C LEU A 30 23.02 7.84 3.68
N PHE A 31 21.82 7.54 3.17
CA PHE A 31 21.68 7.02 1.82
C PHE A 31 22.07 8.00 0.74
N ILE A 32 21.76 9.29 0.88
CA ILE A 32 22.06 10.29 -0.15
C ILE A 32 23.57 10.47 -0.42
N VAL A 33 24.42 10.12 0.54
CA VAL A 33 25.89 10.16 0.41
C VAL A 33 26.41 8.94 -0.37
N ILE A 34 25.61 7.88 -0.50
CA ILE A 34 25.99 6.63 -1.16
C ILE A 34 25.16 6.46 -2.45
N PRO A 35 25.62 6.99 -3.60
CA PRO A 35 24.82 7.06 -4.83
C PRO A 35 24.39 5.68 -5.35
N TYR A 36 25.19 4.64 -5.13
CA TYR A 36 24.85 3.27 -5.50
C TYR A 36 23.56 2.77 -4.82
N ILE A 37 23.39 3.08 -3.52
CA ILE A 37 22.23 2.64 -2.74
C ILE A 37 20.98 3.40 -3.18
N VAL A 38 21.08 4.70 -3.43
CA VAL A 38 19.97 5.52 -3.92
C VAL A 38 19.46 5.02 -5.28
N ASN A 39 20.38 4.68 -6.19
CA ASN A 39 20.02 4.12 -7.49
C ASN A 39 19.35 2.75 -7.37
N LEU A 40 19.81 1.90 -6.45
CA LEU A 40 19.18 0.61 -6.15
C LEU A 40 17.75 0.79 -5.62
N ILE A 41 17.55 1.70 -4.67
CA ILE A 41 16.22 2.01 -4.11
C ILE A 41 15.29 2.53 -5.22
N SER A 42 15.79 3.41 -6.09
CA SER A 42 15.02 3.93 -7.23
C SER A 42 14.61 2.82 -8.19
N LEU A 43 15.54 1.92 -8.54
CA LEU A 43 15.27 0.81 -9.46
C LEU A 43 14.19 -0.12 -8.89
N ILE A 44 14.33 -0.52 -7.62
CA ILE A 44 13.35 -1.36 -6.93
C ILE A 44 12.00 -0.64 -6.86
N GLY A 45 11.99 0.67 -6.59
CA GLY A 45 10.79 1.50 -6.59
C GLY A 45 10.03 1.46 -7.92
N ILE A 46 10.73 1.67 -9.04
CA ILE A 46 10.14 1.64 -10.39
C ILE A 46 9.54 0.26 -10.70
N ILE A 47 10.29 -0.81 -10.43
CA ILE A 47 9.82 -2.19 -10.65
C ILE A 47 8.56 -2.46 -9.81
N THR A 48 8.56 -2.03 -8.55
CA THR A 48 7.43 -2.22 -7.64
C THR A 48 6.18 -1.45 -8.09
N ILE A 49 6.33 -0.23 -8.60
CA ILE A 49 5.22 0.55 -9.19
C ILE A 49 4.59 -0.24 -10.34
N LEU A 50 5.41 -0.68 -11.31
CA LEU A 50 4.93 -1.37 -12.50
C LEU A 50 4.26 -2.70 -12.17
N LEU A 51 4.88 -3.52 -11.32
CA LEU A 51 4.33 -4.79 -10.90
C LEU A 51 3.04 -4.59 -10.09
N GLY A 52 3.01 -3.66 -9.14
CA GLY A 52 1.82 -3.41 -8.32
C GLY A 52 0.65 -2.89 -9.16
N ALA A 53 0.88 -1.96 -10.08
CA ALA A 53 -0.17 -1.40 -10.91
C ALA A 53 -0.73 -2.43 -11.91
N THR A 54 0.13 -3.19 -12.58
CA THR A 54 -0.30 -4.20 -13.55
C THR A 54 -1.04 -5.36 -12.89
N LEU A 55 -0.54 -5.86 -11.74
CA LEU A 55 -1.21 -6.93 -11.00
C LEU A 55 -2.54 -6.47 -10.41
N ALA A 56 -2.66 -5.21 -9.97
CA ALA A 56 -3.92 -4.66 -9.47
C ALA A 56 -5.04 -4.67 -10.53
N LEU A 57 -4.72 -4.32 -11.78
CA LEU A 57 -5.68 -4.34 -12.89
C LEU A 57 -6.18 -5.76 -13.24
N ALA A 58 -5.34 -6.77 -13.00
CA ALA A 58 -5.68 -8.16 -13.28
C ALA A 58 -6.49 -8.84 -12.14
N GLN A 59 -6.67 -8.19 -10.99
CA GLN A 59 -7.38 -8.80 -9.86
C GLN A 59 -8.89 -8.78 -10.04
N LYS A 60 -9.52 -9.95 -9.87
CA LYS A 60 -10.99 -10.08 -9.74
C LYS A 60 -11.46 -9.82 -8.31
N ASP A 61 -10.60 -10.06 -7.32
CA ASP A 61 -10.90 -9.84 -5.91
C ASP A 61 -10.54 -8.41 -5.50
N ILE A 62 -11.52 -7.62 -5.07
CA ILE A 62 -11.33 -6.22 -4.69
C ILE A 62 -10.33 -6.08 -3.54
N LYS A 63 -10.35 -6.98 -2.54
CA LYS A 63 -9.36 -7.02 -1.44
C LYS A 63 -7.93 -7.08 -1.98
N ARG A 64 -7.69 -8.03 -2.91
CA ARG A 64 -6.37 -8.20 -3.53
C ARG A 64 -6.00 -7.00 -4.41
N GLY A 65 -6.96 -6.45 -5.15
CA GLY A 65 -6.75 -5.20 -5.93
C GLY A 65 -6.30 -4.03 -5.05
N PHE A 66 -6.89 -3.87 -3.85
CA PHE A 66 -6.45 -2.87 -2.90
C PHE A 66 -5.05 -3.14 -2.33
N ALA A 67 -4.69 -4.41 -2.12
CA ALA A 67 -3.34 -4.80 -1.71
C ALA A 67 -2.28 -4.37 -2.74
N TYR A 68 -2.50 -4.71 -4.01
CA TYR A 68 -1.54 -4.41 -5.08
C TYR A 68 -1.46 -2.91 -5.39
N SER A 69 -2.56 -2.17 -5.27
CA SER A 69 -2.50 -0.71 -5.36
C SER A 69 -1.69 -0.09 -4.21
N THR A 70 -1.76 -0.63 -2.98
CA THR A 70 -0.87 -0.21 -1.88
C THR A 70 0.60 -0.50 -2.21
N MET A 71 0.89 -1.68 -2.78
CA MET A 71 2.25 -2.04 -3.21
C MET A 71 2.80 -1.04 -4.25
N SER A 72 1.99 -0.65 -5.23
CA SER A 72 2.41 0.37 -6.22
C SER A 72 2.67 1.74 -5.59
N GLN A 73 1.81 2.17 -4.65
CA GLN A 73 1.93 3.45 -3.96
C GLN A 73 3.16 3.51 -3.05
N LEU A 74 3.52 2.40 -2.41
CA LEU A 74 4.80 2.25 -1.70
C LEU A 74 6.00 2.49 -2.63
N GLY A 75 5.95 1.92 -3.84
CA GLY A 75 6.98 2.14 -4.85
C GLY A 75 7.15 3.62 -5.22
N TYR A 76 6.04 4.36 -5.35
CA TYR A 76 6.08 5.82 -5.57
C TYR A 76 6.77 6.58 -4.44
N MET A 77 6.45 6.23 -3.18
CA MET A 77 7.04 6.89 -2.02
C MET A 77 8.53 6.57 -1.87
N MET A 78 8.94 5.33 -2.15
CA MET A 78 10.35 4.92 -2.16
C MET A 78 11.14 5.62 -3.27
N LEU A 79 10.53 5.79 -4.44
CA LEU A 79 11.11 6.54 -5.57
C LEU A 79 11.25 8.03 -5.25
N ALA A 80 10.27 8.63 -4.58
CA ALA A 80 10.36 10.01 -4.12
C ALA A 80 11.50 10.20 -3.10
N LEU A 81 11.70 9.23 -2.19
CA LEU A 81 12.85 9.23 -1.27
C LEU A 81 14.18 9.11 -2.03
N SER A 82 14.30 8.23 -3.02
CA SER A 82 15.55 8.11 -3.80
C SER A 82 15.84 9.34 -4.66
N MET A 83 14.81 10.07 -5.12
CA MET A 83 15.00 11.33 -5.84
C MET A 83 15.33 12.52 -4.93
N GLY A 84 15.49 12.28 -3.62
CA GLY A 84 15.87 13.32 -2.66
C GLY A 84 14.68 14.09 -2.06
N SER A 85 13.44 13.77 -2.46
CA SER A 85 12.24 14.52 -2.04
C SER A 85 11.60 13.91 -0.80
N TYR A 86 12.28 14.05 0.33
CA TYR A 86 11.82 13.56 1.64
C TYR A 86 10.43 14.09 2.02
N ARG A 87 10.19 15.39 1.82
CA ARG A 87 8.91 16.04 2.18
C ARG A 87 7.74 15.48 1.37
N ALA A 88 7.94 15.26 0.07
CA ALA A 88 6.90 14.69 -0.78
C ALA A 88 6.57 13.26 -0.38
N ALA A 89 7.59 12.43 -0.12
CA ALA A 89 7.39 11.04 0.30
C ALA A 89 6.59 10.93 1.60
N LEU A 90 6.89 11.76 2.62
CA LEU A 90 6.14 11.75 3.88
C LEU A 90 4.73 12.32 3.74
N PHE A 91 4.54 13.38 2.97
CA PHE A 91 3.21 13.91 2.71
C PHE A 91 2.34 12.87 1.99
N HIS A 92 2.92 12.18 1.01
CA HIS A 92 2.28 11.06 0.31
C HIS A 92 1.95 9.93 1.29
N LEU A 93 2.86 9.57 2.20
CA LEU A 93 2.60 8.53 3.20
C LEU A 93 1.38 8.84 4.07
N ILE A 94 1.26 10.08 4.55
CA ILE A 94 0.15 10.51 5.41
C ILE A 94 -1.18 10.45 4.62
N THR A 95 -1.22 11.04 3.43
CA THR A 95 -2.42 11.05 2.58
C THR A 95 -2.82 9.65 2.12
N HIS A 96 -1.84 8.79 1.84
CA HIS A 96 -2.05 7.38 1.55
C HIS A 96 -2.67 6.62 2.74
N ALA A 97 -2.18 6.83 3.96
CA ALA A 97 -2.73 6.17 5.14
C ALA A 97 -4.21 6.52 5.34
N TYR A 98 -4.56 7.81 5.25
CA TYR A 98 -5.97 8.25 5.37
C TYR A 98 -6.85 7.70 4.24
N SER A 99 -6.42 7.84 2.98
CA SER A 99 -7.21 7.38 1.84
C SER A 99 -7.40 5.86 1.83
N LYS A 100 -6.38 5.08 2.19
CA LYS A 100 -6.49 3.63 2.31
C LYS A 100 -7.39 3.19 3.44
N ALA A 101 -7.27 3.80 4.62
CA ALA A 101 -8.17 3.49 5.73
C ALA A 101 -9.64 3.72 5.34
N LEU A 102 -9.94 4.84 4.68
CA LEU A 102 -11.28 5.14 4.18
C LEU A 102 -11.76 4.12 3.13
N LEU A 103 -10.92 3.76 2.16
CA LEU A 103 -11.27 2.78 1.13
C LEU A 103 -11.59 1.40 1.71
N PHE A 104 -10.79 0.93 2.67
CA PHE A 104 -11.04 -0.37 3.31
C PHE A 104 -12.29 -0.36 4.19
N LEU A 105 -12.57 0.73 4.91
CA LEU A 105 -13.80 0.87 5.70
C LEU A 105 -15.04 0.96 4.82
N ALA A 106 -15.00 1.77 3.76
CA ALA A 106 -16.10 1.88 2.79
C ALA A 106 -16.37 0.54 2.11
N PHE A 107 -15.31 -0.17 1.70
CA PHE A 107 -15.44 -1.50 1.11
C PHE A 107 -15.99 -2.53 2.10
N GLY A 108 -15.56 -2.50 3.37
CA GLY A 108 -16.12 -3.36 4.43
C GLY A 108 -17.63 -3.13 4.63
N SER A 109 -18.08 -1.87 4.61
CA SER A 109 -19.51 -1.53 4.66
C SER A 109 -20.28 -2.08 3.45
N ILE A 110 -19.70 -2.02 2.24
CA ILE A 110 -20.32 -2.56 1.03
C ILE A 110 -20.45 -4.08 1.11
N ILE A 111 -19.40 -4.80 1.52
CA ILE A 111 -19.47 -6.26 1.69
C ILE A 111 -20.59 -6.61 2.67
N HIS A 112 -20.60 -5.96 3.83
CA HIS A 112 -21.59 -6.25 4.87
C HIS A 112 -23.03 -6.03 4.37
N SER A 113 -23.25 -4.98 3.56
CA SER A 113 -24.56 -4.75 2.94
C SER A 113 -24.91 -5.78 1.86
N MET A 114 -23.92 -6.30 1.12
CA MET A 114 -24.12 -7.28 0.05
C MET A 114 -24.41 -8.69 0.61
N GLU A 115 -23.90 -9.02 1.80
CA GLU A 115 -24.16 -10.31 2.47
C GLU A 115 -25.65 -10.61 2.64
N ALA A 116 -26.48 -9.57 2.88
CA ALA A 116 -27.93 -9.71 3.01
C ALA A 116 -28.63 -10.19 1.71
N ILE A 117 -28.03 -9.92 0.55
CA ILE A 117 -28.63 -10.21 -0.77
C ILE A 117 -28.01 -11.45 -1.39
N VAL A 118 -26.68 -11.57 -1.34
CA VAL A 118 -25.92 -12.63 -2.01
C VAL A 118 -25.78 -13.88 -1.12
N GLY A 119 -26.08 -13.76 0.17
CA GLY A 119 -25.88 -14.80 1.16
C GLY A 119 -24.43 -14.88 1.63
N TYR A 120 -24.24 -15.32 2.87
CA TYR A 120 -22.91 -15.51 3.45
C TYR A 120 -22.29 -16.81 2.94
N SER A 121 -21.10 -16.72 2.36
CA SER A 121 -20.31 -17.89 1.97
C SER A 121 -18.96 -17.83 2.69
N LEU A 122 -18.66 -18.83 3.52
CA LEU A 122 -17.40 -18.91 4.30
C LEU A 122 -16.15 -18.90 3.40
N GLU A 123 -16.25 -19.37 2.16
CA GLU A 123 -15.11 -19.41 1.22
C GLU A 123 -14.81 -18.06 0.54
N LYS A 124 -15.82 -17.18 0.39
CA LYS A 124 -15.67 -15.84 -0.20
C LYS A 124 -15.64 -14.72 0.84
N SER A 125 -16.33 -14.93 1.95
CA SER A 125 -16.41 -14.04 3.11
C SER A 125 -15.54 -14.57 4.25
N GLN A 126 -14.28 -14.90 3.96
CA GLN A 126 -13.26 -14.78 5.00
C GLN A 126 -13.05 -13.28 5.18
N ASN A 127 -13.97 -12.72 5.97
CA ASN A 127 -13.92 -11.37 6.46
C ASN A 127 -12.60 -11.18 7.13
#